data_AF-A0A7Y6XL02-F1
#
_entry.id   AF-A0A7Y6XL02-F1
#
_cell.length_a   1.000
_cell.length_b   1.000
_cell.length_c   1.000
_cell.angle_alpha   90.00
_cell.angle_beta   90.00
_cell.angle_gamma   90.00
#
_symmetry.space_group_name_H-M   'P 1'
#
loop_
_entity.id
_entity.type
_entity.pdbx_description
1 polymer ?
#
loop_
_entity_poly.entity_id
_entity_poly.type
_entity_poly.pdbx_seq_one_letter_code
_entity_poly.pdbx_strand_id
1 'polypeptide(L)'
;MNLPRYFIPHAATPPEPVQSDASEIAHVVDAFRLDSNHVLEPEWLVGLDALGGLHVVPASERGLLPAAARAQLTHHEVASGRTPRRIAASELFFFSIELVEHPADAEGFNDPVYLYGHLSGPWPGTSPQRVPGQLTVTRGDMLAGLTHGAADAFHYAQTPESATAPRGYVALLPGDRPDVIAQGQGLVLAWPSVPPELQMGNASNGPMVARMLHDVLTQLQEDAGANRGPEALARMELPVPSRAMAIAELELRGYEVKGDVAILRRQHPGLLTRMAEWLRAEKVKIPPEASAPAFLELARQALAALPGWPTEAERALRSRVRAGGGTPVVSAPRVTSPA
;
A
#
# COMPACT_ATOMS: atom_id res chain seq x y z
N MET A 1 -15.82 -20.62 0.75
CA MET A 1 -15.47 -19.26 0.29
C MET A 1 -14.72 -19.39 -1.02
N ASN A 2 -15.11 -18.65 -2.06
CA ASN A 2 -14.29 -18.55 -3.27
C ASN A 2 -13.28 -17.42 -3.02
N LEU A 3 -12.02 -17.78 -2.82
CA LEU A 3 -10.93 -16.81 -2.70
C LEU A 3 -10.62 -16.21 -4.08
N PRO A 4 -10.08 -14.99 -4.16
CA PRO A 4 -9.61 -14.41 -5.41
C PRO A 4 -8.61 -15.34 -6.08
N ARG A 5 -8.69 -15.49 -7.41
CA ARG A 5 -7.83 -16.40 -8.17
C ARG A 5 -6.34 -16.18 -7.95
N TYR A 6 -5.90 -14.94 -7.77
CA TYR A 6 -4.49 -14.59 -7.60
C TYR A 6 -4.02 -14.67 -6.13
N PHE A 7 -4.88 -15.10 -5.23
CA PHE A 7 -4.53 -15.33 -3.83
C PHE A 7 -4.29 -16.82 -3.56
N ILE A 8 -3.16 -17.12 -2.92
CA ILE A 8 -2.76 -18.46 -2.50
C ILE A 8 -2.78 -18.50 -0.97
N PRO A 9 -3.70 -19.26 -0.34
CA PRO A 9 -3.76 -19.37 1.11
C PRO A 9 -2.54 -20.14 1.66
N HIS A 10 -2.06 -19.75 2.83
CA HIS A 10 -1.01 -20.49 3.53
C HIS A 10 -1.54 -21.85 4.00
N ALA A 11 -0.95 -22.93 3.49
CA ALA A 11 -1.50 -24.28 3.64
C ALA A 11 -1.63 -24.77 5.09
N ALA A 12 -0.81 -24.24 6.01
CA ALA A 12 -0.76 -24.71 7.40
C ALA A 12 -1.61 -23.91 8.38
N THR A 13 -2.18 -22.76 7.96
CA THR A 13 -2.88 -21.87 8.89
C THR A 13 -4.35 -21.81 8.52
N PRO A 14 -5.27 -22.23 9.41
CA PRO A 14 -6.68 -22.25 9.10
C PRO A 14 -7.26 -20.83 8.96
N PRO A 15 -8.29 -20.63 8.13
CA PRO A 15 -9.08 -19.40 8.10
C PRO A 15 -9.69 -19.08 9.48
N GLU A 16 -9.60 -17.81 9.88
CA GLU A 16 -10.18 -17.30 11.11
C GLU A 16 -11.47 -16.52 10.80
N PRO A 17 -12.60 -16.77 11.48
CA PRO A 17 -13.79 -15.94 11.32
C PRO A 17 -13.50 -14.48 11.71
N VAL A 18 -13.95 -13.53 10.91
CA VAL A 18 -13.88 -12.10 11.25
C VAL A 18 -15.24 -11.65 11.76
N GLN A 19 -15.27 -11.14 12.99
CA GLN A 19 -16.38 -10.37 13.51
C GLN A 19 -15.93 -8.91 13.55
N SER A 20 -16.43 -8.09 12.63
CA SER A 20 -16.12 -6.67 12.64
C SER A 20 -17.04 -5.94 13.60
N ASP A 21 -16.44 -5.24 14.56
CA ASP A 21 -17.11 -4.37 15.51
C ASP A 21 -16.51 -2.97 15.43
N ALA A 22 -17.36 -1.97 15.18
CA ALA A 22 -16.93 -0.57 15.14
C ALA A 22 -16.31 -0.11 16.47
N SER A 23 -16.68 -0.73 17.60
CA SER A 23 -16.14 -0.40 18.93
C SER A 23 -14.68 -0.83 19.12
N GLU A 24 -14.19 -1.81 18.34
CA GLU A 24 -12.81 -2.32 18.39
C GLU A 24 -11.84 -1.51 17.53
N ILE A 25 -12.34 -0.63 16.65
CA ILE A 25 -11.50 0.17 15.75
C ILE A 25 -10.73 1.24 16.53
N ALA A 26 -9.40 1.06 16.59
CA ALA A 26 -8.47 2.02 17.17
C ALA A 26 -8.12 3.14 16.18
N HIS A 27 -7.93 2.80 14.90
CA HIS A 27 -7.55 3.74 13.85
C HIS A 27 -8.44 3.57 12.61
N VAL A 28 -9.01 4.66 12.09
CA VAL A 28 -9.70 4.63 10.78
C VAL A 28 -8.66 4.84 9.69
N VAL A 29 -8.67 3.99 8.67
CA VAL A 29 -7.67 4.00 7.58
C VAL A 29 -8.25 4.25 6.21
N ASP A 30 -9.58 4.14 6.04
CA ASP A 30 -10.24 4.40 4.77
C ASP A 30 -11.76 4.58 4.92
N ALA A 31 -12.37 5.22 3.93
CA ALA A 31 -13.80 5.28 3.73
C ALA A 31 -14.12 5.20 2.23
N PHE A 32 -15.15 4.43 1.86
CA PHE A 32 -15.59 4.30 0.47
C PHE A 32 -17.08 3.98 0.39
N ARG A 33 -17.66 4.14 -0.79
CA ARG A 33 -19.03 3.71 -1.11
C ARG A 33 -18.99 2.53 -2.04
N LEU A 34 -19.78 1.51 -1.75
CA LEU A 34 -19.91 0.34 -2.60
C LEU A 34 -21.13 0.49 -3.50
N ASP A 35 -20.90 0.52 -4.81
CA ASP A 35 -21.95 0.54 -5.84
C ASP A 35 -22.15 -0.89 -6.36
N SER A 36 -23.15 -1.58 -5.82
CA SER A 36 -23.48 -2.97 -6.18
C SER A 36 -24.57 -3.08 -7.25
N ASN A 37 -24.79 -2.03 -8.07
CA ASN A 37 -25.91 -1.91 -9.02
C ASN A 37 -27.31 -1.91 -8.36
N HIS A 38 -27.38 -1.78 -7.03
CA HIS A 38 -28.62 -1.61 -6.26
C HIS A 38 -28.80 -0.14 -5.84
N VAL A 39 -30.05 0.29 -5.63
CA VAL A 39 -30.45 1.71 -5.43
C VAL A 39 -29.76 2.40 -4.24
N LEU A 40 -29.16 1.64 -3.32
CA LEU A 40 -28.42 2.17 -2.18
C LEU A 40 -26.93 1.90 -2.39
N GLU A 41 -26.12 2.96 -2.40
CA GLU A 41 -24.65 2.91 -2.37
C GLU A 41 -24.18 3.05 -0.91
N PRO A 42 -24.18 1.97 -0.09
CA PRO A 42 -23.79 2.07 1.31
C PRO A 42 -22.34 2.54 1.44
N GLU A 43 -22.11 3.43 2.39
CA GLU A 43 -20.79 3.88 2.79
C GLU A 43 -20.22 2.93 3.84
N TRP A 44 -18.94 2.62 3.70
CA TRP A 44 -18.18 1.69 4.53
C TRP A 44 -16.96 2.39 5.09
N LEU A 45 -16.62 2.03 6.33
CA LEU A 45 -15.42 2.47 7.02
C LEU A 45 -14.48 1.28 7.17
N VAL A 46 -13.20 1.52 6.94
CA VAL A 46 -12.14 0.54 7.19
C VAL A 46 -11.30 1.05 8.35
N GLY A 47 -11.03 0.18 9.31
CA GLY A 47 -10.21 0.49 10.47
C GLY A 47 -9.28 -0.63 10.87
N LEU A 48 -8.33 -0.29 11.73
CA LEU A 48 -7.44 -1.22 12.40
C LEU A 48 -7.79 -1.26 13.89
N ASP A 49 -7.78 -2.45 14.47
CA ASP A 49 -7.83 -2.62 15.93
C ASP A 49 -6.45 -2.37 16.57
N ALA A 50 -6.38 -2.48 17.90
CA ALA A 50 -5.14 -2.28 18.66
C ALA A 50 -4.03 -3.30 18.37
N LEU A 51 -4.35 -4.43 17.72
CA LEU A 51 -3.39 -5.45 17.28
C LEU A 51 -3.04 -5.31 15.80
N GLY A 52 -3.55 -4.28 15.12
CA GLY A 52 -3.36 -4.08 13.68
C GLY A 52 -4.26 -4.94 12.79
N GLY A 53 -5.25 -5.62 13.36
CA GLY A 53 -6.24 -6.38 12.60
C GLY A 53 -7.18 -5.46 11.84
N LEU A 54 -7.44 -5.79 10.56
CA LEU A 54 -8.35 -5.02 9.71
C LEU A 54 -9.82 -5.35 9.99
N HIS A 55 -10.63 -4.30 10.11
CA HIS A 55 -12.07 -4.32 10.32
C HIS A 55 -12.79 -3.50 9.26
N VAL A 56 -13.96 -3.96 8.84
CA VAL A 56 -14.81 -3.28 7.85
C VAL A 56 -16.21 -3.17 8.42
N VAL A 57 -16.69 -1.95 8.62
CA VAL A 57 -18.00 -1.67 9.25
C VAL A 57 -18.82 -0.70 8.42
N PRO A 58 -20.15 -0.82 8.41
CA PRO A 58 -20.99 0.13 7.70
C PRO A 58 -20.93 1.51 8.38
N ALA A 59 -20.97 2.59 7.60
CA ALA A 59 -20.90 3.96 8.14
C ALA A 59 -22.08 4.31 9.07
N SER A 60 -23.18 3.54 9.03
CA SER A 60 -24.28 3.64 10.00
C SER A 60 -23.83 3.38 11.45
N GLU A 61 -22.73 2.65 11.64
CA GLU A 61 -22.14 2.36 12.95
C GLU A 61 -21.12 3.42 13.40
N ARG A 62 -20.97 4.54 12.68
CA ARG A 62 -20.08 5.65 13.06
C ARG A 62 -20.24 6.11 14.51
N GLY A 63 -21.44 6.02 15.07
CA GLY A 63 -21.72 6.37 16.46
C GLY A 63 -21.04 5.48 17.50
N LEU A 64 -20.70 4.24 17.13
CA LEU A 64 -20.07 3.22 17.97
C LEU A 64 -18.53 3.29 17.95
N LEU A 65 -17.95 4.02 17.01
CA LEU A 65 -16.49 4.23 16.95
C LEU A 65 -15.97 4.87 18.24
N PRO A 66 -14.82 4.42 18.77
CA PRO A 66 -14.11 5.11 19.83
C PRO A 66 -13.87 6.59 19.49
N ALA A 67 -13.84 7.45 20.51
CA ALA A 67 -13.74 8.90 20.32
C ALA A 67 -12.53 9.33 19.48
N ALA A 68 -11.38 8.66 19.65
CA ALA A 68 -10.16 8.91 18.88
C ALA A 68 -10.34 8.55 17.40
N ALA A 69 -10.87 7.37 17.09
CA ALA A 69 -11.17 6.92 15.73
C ALA A 69 -12.18 7.85 15.03
N ARG A 70 -13.22 8.28 15.76
CA ARG A 70 -14.21 9.25 15.25
C ARG A 70 -13.59 10.63 14.97
N ALA A 71 -12.63 11.06 15.78
CA ALA A 71 -11.90 12.31 15.55
C ALA A 71 -11.01 12.21 14.30
N GLN A 72 -10.35 11.07 14.06
CA GLN A 72 -9.59 10.81 12.82
C GLN A 72 -10.50 10.85 11.59
N LEU A 73 -11.64 10.17 11.62
CA LEU A 73 -12.63 10.20 10.53
C LEU A 73 -13.11 11.63 10.23
N THR A 74 -13.47 12.37 11.28
CA THR A 74 -13.94 13.75 11.13
C THR A 74 -12.84 14.66 10.55
N HIS A 75 -11.59 14.49 10.99
CA HIS A 75 -10.47 15.22 10.42
C HIS A 75 -10.29 14.90 8.93
N HIS A 76 -10.33 13.61 8.55
CA HIS A 76 -10.20 13.20 7.16
C HIS A 76 -11.28 13.82 6.26
N GLU A 77 -12.54 13.83 6.70
CA GLU A 77 -13.66 14.44 5.95
C GLU A 77 -13.44 15.94 5.72
N VAL A 78 -12.96 16.66 6.73
CA VAL A 78 -12.66 18.10 6.64
C VAL A 78 -11.44 18.35 5.75
N ALA A 79 -10.36 17.57 5.92
CA ALA A 79 -9.10 17.75 5.21
C ALA A 79 -9.20 17.35 3.74
N SER A 80 -9.95 16.30 3.40
CA SER A 80 -10.12 15.85 2.02
C SER A 80 -11.08 16.76 1.24
N GLY A 81 -12.08 17.33 1.92
CA GLY A 81 -13.12 18.17 1.31
C GLY A 81 -13.96 17.43 0.24
N ARG A 82 -13.90 16.09 0.22
CA ARG A 82 -14.53 15.24 -0.80
C ARG A 82 -15.39 14.18 -0.14
N THR A 83 -16.42 13.71 -0.83
CA THR A 83 -17.09 12.48 -0.43
C THR A 83 -16.19 11.27 -0.68
N PRO A 84 -16.38 10.16 0.04
CA PRO A 84 -15.66 8.92 -0.21
C PRO A 84 -15.78 8.45 -1.67
N ARG A 85 -14.71 7.82 -2.18
CA ARG A 85 -14.70 7.24 -3.54
C ARG A 85 -15.77 6.16 -3.68
N ARG A 86 -16.28 5.99 -4.90
CA ARG A 86 -17.22 4.92 -5.23
C ARG A 86 -16.50 3.78 -5.91
N ILE A 87 -16.75 2.56 -5.47
CA ILE A 87 -16.21 1.34 -6.06
C ILE A 87 -17.39 0.51 -6.56
N ALA A 88 -17.47 0.34 -7.88
CA ALA A 88 -18.49 -0.47 -8.54
C ALA A 88 -18.12 -1.96 -8.45
N ALA A 89 -18.59 -2.61 -7.40
CA ALA A 89 -18.30 -4.01 -7.12
C ALA A 89 -19.46 -4.66 -6.36
N SER A 90 -19.69 -5.95 -6.61
CA SER A 90 -20.62 -6.75 -5.81
C SER A 90 -20.03 -7.10 -4.45
N GLU A 91 -18.71 -7.27 -4.41
CA GLU A 91 -17.95 -7.62 -3.22
C GLU A 91 -16.50 -7.14 -3.32
N LEU A 92 -15.86 -6.95 -2.17
CA LEU A 92 -14.46 -6.57 -2.04
C LEU A 92 -13.73 -7.50 -1.08
N PHE A 93 -12.47 -7.79 -1.41
CA PHE A 93 -11.53 -8.37 -0.47
C PHE A 93 -10.58 -7.30 0.06
N PHE A 94 -10.08 -7.50 1.28
CA PHE A 94 -9.23 -6.56 2.00
C PHE A 94 -7.94 -7.27 2.36
N PHE A 95 -6.79 -6.69 2.05
CA PHE A 95 -5.50 -7.33 2.22
C PHE A 95 -4.55 -6.47 3.06
N SER A 96 -4.03 -7.02 4.15
CA SER A 96 -2.98 -6.39 4.94
C SER A 96 -1.62 -6.85 4.39
N ILE A 97 -0.85 -5.95 3.78
CA ILE A 97 0.46 -6.27 3.18
C ILE A 97 1.53 -6.14 4.26
N GLU A 98 2.16 -7.25 4.63
CA GLU A 98 3.23 -7.29 5.63
C GLU A 98 4.61 -7.34 4.98
N LEU A 99 4.72 -8.03 3.84
CA LEU A 99 5.97 -8.21 3.12
C LEU A 99 5.72 -8.20 1.61
N VAL A 100 6.69 -7.64 0.89
CA VAL A 100 6.77 -7.67 -0.57
C VAL A 100 8.01 -8.46 -0.95
N GLU A 101 7.84 -9.46 -1.82
CA GLU A 101 8.93 -10.27 -2.35
C GLU A 101 8.96 -10.21 -3.87
N HIS A 102 10.18 -10.07 -4.42
CA HIS A 102 10.45 -10.16 -5.83
C HIS A 102 11.03 -11.56 -6.15
N PRO A 103 10.44 -12.32 -7.09
CA PRO A 103 11.00 -13.60 -7.50
C PRO A 103 12.42 -13.44 -8.04
N ALA A 104 13.34 -14.32 -7.62
CA ALA A 104 14.76 -14.22 -8.00
C ALA A 104 15.00 -14.40 -9.51
N ASP A 105 14.16 -15.17 -10.19
CA ASP A 105 14.28 -15.50 -11.62
C ASP A 105 13.34 -14.65 -12.52
N ALA A 106 12.86 -13.51 -12.01
CA ALA A 106 12.02 -12.57 -12.76
C ALA A 106 12.88 -11.73 -13.72
N GLU A 107 12.84 -12.02 -15.02
CA GLU A 107 13.61 -11.31 -16.06
C GLU A 107 12.80 -10.23 -16.83
N GLY A 108 11.48 -10.23 -16.71
CA GLY A 108 10.58 -9.33 -17.43
C GLY A 108 10.29 -8.03 -16.67
N PHE A 109 9.93 -6.96 -17.40
CA PHE A 109 9.72 -5.64 -16.81
C PHE A 109 8.48 -5.55 -15.91
N ASN A 110 7.40 -6.24 -16.28
CA ASN A 110 6.15 -6.26 -15.51
C ASN A 110 5.93 -7.61 -14.81
N ASP A 111 7.01 -8.16 -14.26
CA ASP A 111 6.98 -9.47 -13.63
C ASP A 111 6.16 -9.52 -12.35
N PRO A 112 5.81 -10.75 -11.89
CA PRO A 112 5.09 -10.93 -10.65
C PRO A 112 5.83 -10.36 -9.43
N VAL A 113 5.04 -9.91 -8.47
CA VAL A 113 5.42 -9.50 -7.13
C VAL A 113 4.52 -10.25 -6.16
N TYR A 114 5.10 -10.82 -5.12
CA TYR A 114 4.39 -11.55 -4.10
C TYR A 114 4.17 -10.67 -2.88
N LEU A 115 2.89 -10.45 -2.55
CA LEU A 115 2.47 -9.70 -1.38
C LEU A 115 2.03 -10.69 -0.32
N TYR A 116 2.76 -10.76 0.79
CA TYR A 116 2.43 -11.64 1.91
C TYR A 116 1.66 -10.88 2.99
N GLY A 117 0.73 -11.58 3.62
CA GLY A 117 -0.05 -11.09 4.76
C GLY A 117 -1.40 -11.76 4.83
N HIS A 118 -2.45 -10.99 5.12
CA HIS A 118 -3.78 -11.52 5.43
C HIS A 118 -4.86 -10.97 4.52
N LEU A 119 -5.58 -11.86 3.84
CA LEU A 119 -6.79 -11.54 3.08
C LEU A 119 -8.00 -11.66 4.00
N SER A 120 -8.93 -10.71 3.93
CA SER A 120 -10.20 -10.76 4.63
C SER A 120 -11.36 -10.41 3.71
N GLY A 121 -12.53 -10.99 4.00
CA GLY A 121 -13.76 -10.81 3.21
C GLY A 121 -14.29 -12.13 2.66
N PRO A 122 -15.04 -12.11 1.55
CA PRO A 122 -15.50 -10.90 0.86
C PRO A 122 -16.47 -10.06 1.70
N TRP A 123 -16.52 -8.75 1.45
CA TRP A 123 -17.51 -7.83 2.01
C TRP A 123 -18.32 -7.11 0.92
N PRO A 124 -19.62 -6.84 1.14
CA PRO A 124 -20.43 -7.32 2.26
C PRO A 124 -20.65 -8.83 2.17
N GLY A 125 -20.54 -9.52 3.30
CA GLY A 125 -20.73 -10.96 3.41
C GLY A 125 -21.16 -11.35 4.82
N THR A 126 -21.87 -12.47 4.97
CA THR A 126 -22.41 -12.90 6.28
C THR A 126 -21.42 -13.74 7.10
N SER A 127 -20.30 -14.15 6.51
CA SER A 127 -19.28 -14.98 7.17
C SER A 127 -17.89 -14.69 6.60
N PRO A 128 -17.41 -13.44 6.71
CA PRO A 128 -16.07 -13.08 6.28
C PRO A 128 -15.03 -13.85 7.10
N GLN A 129 -13.96 -14.27 6.44
CA GLN A 129 -12.84 -14.96 7.08
C GLN A 129 -11.56 -14.20 6.79
N ARG A 130 -10.62 -14.27 7.71
CA ARG A 130 -9.24 -13.82 7.57
C ARG A 130 -8.40 -15.04 7.24
N VAL A 131 -7.66 -14.95 6.14
CA VAL A 131 -6.86 -16.04 5.60
C VAL A 131 -5.45 -15.53 5.36
N PRO A 132 -4.44 -16.04 6.09
CA PRO A 132 -3.05 -15.73 5.76
C PRO A 132 -2.67 -16.34 4.42
N GLY A 133 -1.82 -15.66 3.67
CA GLY A 133 -1.36 -16.16 2.39
C GLY A 133 -0.60 -15.13 1.58
N GLN A 134 -0.63 -15.36 0.26
CA GLN A 134 0.11 -14.59 -0.72
C GLN A 134 -0.83 -14.11 -1.81
N LEU A 135 -0.85 -12.80 -2.07
CA LEU A 135 -1.47 -12.23 -3.25
C LEU A 135 -0.39 -11.98 -4.30
N THR A 136 -0.57 -12.52 -5.50
CA THR A 136 0.35 -12.32 -6.62
C THR A 136 -0.20 -11.25 -7.56
N VAL A 137 0.56 -10.17 -7.75
CA VAL A 137 0.25 -9.08 -8.69
C VAL A 137 1.46 -8.79 -9.56
N THR A 138 1.37 -7.91 -10.55
CA THR A 138 2.57 -7.44 -11.28
C THR A 138 3.19 -6.20 -10.64
N ARG A 139 4.46 -5.90 -10.97
CA ARG A 139 5.11 -4.64 -10.54
C ARG A 139 4.29 -3.41 -10.94
N GLY A 140 3.78 -3.39 -12.17
CA GLY A 140 2.89 -2.34 -12.68
C GLY A 140 1.60 -2.22 -11.87
N ASP A 141 0.97 -3.33 -11.49
CA ASP A 141 -0.23 -3.31 -10.65
C ASP A 141 0.06 -2.70 -9.26
N MET A 142 1.21 -3.02 -8.66
CA MET A 142 1.61 -2.46 -7.37
C MET A 142 1.86 -0.94 -7.47
N LEU A 143 2.64 -0.51 -8.46
CA LEU A 143 2.91 0.91 -8.71
C LEU A 143 1.62 1.68 -8.98
N ALA A 144 0.75 1.15 -9.83
CA ALA A 144 -0.49 1.79 -10.23
C ALA A 144 -1.53 1.80 -9.11
N GLY A 145 -1.66 0.69 -8.37
CA GLY A 145 -2.54 0.58 -7.21
C GLY A 145 -2.28 1.68 -6.20
N LEU A 146 -1.01 1.86 -5.80
CA LEU A 146 -0.60 2.91 -4.86
C LEU A 146 -0.71 4.32 -5.47
N THR A 147 -0.33 4.48 -6.74
CA THR A 147 -0.38 5.76 -7.45
C THR A 147 -1.80 6.31 -7.58
N HIS A 148 -2.74 5.45 -7.96
CA HIS A 148 -4.15 5.80 -8.09
C HIS A 148 -4.80 5.98 -6.71
N GLY A 149 -4.50 5.08 -5.76
CA GLY A 149 -5.03 5.17 -4.39
C GLY A 149 -4.51 6.37 -3.60
N ALA A 150 -3.39 6.98 -3.99
CA ALA A 150 -2.86 8.19 -3.35
C ALA A 150 -3.83 9.39 -3.41
N ALA A 151 -4.73 9.45 -4.39
CA ALA A 151 -5.76 10.47 -4.47
C ALA A 151 -6.83 10.30 -3.37
N ASP A 152 -7.02 9.07 -2.89
CA ASP A 152 -8.01 8.67 -1.90
C ASP A 152 -7.38 8.33 -0.54
N ALA A 153 -6.07 8.54 -0.37
CA ALA A 153 -5.37 8.22 0.86
C ALA A 153 -5.96 8.99 2.05
N PHE A 154 -6.14 8.30 3.16
CA PHE A 154 -6.72 8.84 4.37
C PHE A 154 -5.83 9.93 4.98
N HIS A 155 -6.44 10.99 5.50
CA HIS A 155 -5.73 12.16 6.00
C HIS A 155 -5.81 12.19 7.52
N TYR A 156 -4.65 12.18 8.18
CA TYR A 156 -4.57 12.34 9.63
C TYR A 156 -4.17 13.76 10.00
N ALA A 157 -4.54 14.15 11.23
CA ALA A 157 -4.12 15.43 11.78
C ALA A 157 -2.59 15.48 11.87
N GLN A 158 -2.02 16.60 11.44
CA GLN A 158 -0.60 16.86 11.63
C GLN A 158 -0.30 16.98 13.13
N THR A 159 0.73 16.26 13.57
CA THR A 159 1.24 16.36 14.94
C THR A 159 2.54 17.18 14.96
N PRO A 160 2.96 17.72 16.11
CA PRO A 160 4.24 18.45 16.23
C PRO A 160 5.47 17.62 15.81
N GLU A 161 5.38 16.29 15.90
CA GLU A 161 6.44 15.35 15.53
C GLU A 161 6.51 15.10 14.01
N SER A 162 5.49 15.52 13.26
CA SER A 162 5.37 15.26 11.82
C SER A 162 5.58 16.53 11.01
N ALA A 163 6.63 16.54 10.17
CA ALA A 163 6.93 17.67 9.28
C ALA A 163 5.82 17.92 8.23
N THR A 164 5.09 16.88 7.86
CA THR A 164 3.95 16.95 6.94
C THR A 164 2.76 16.19 7.51
N ALA A 165 1.54 16.48 7.03
CA ALA A 165 0.34 15.77 7.45
C ALA A 165 0.44 14.27 7.10
N PRO A 166 0.35 13.36 8.09
CA PRO A 166 0.46 11.93 7.83
C PRO A 166 -0.71 11.42 6.99
N ARG A 167 -0.45 10.40 6.17
CA ARG A 167 -1.46 9.80 5.28
C ARG A 167 -1.47 8.27 5.38
N GLY A 168 -2.67 7.69 5.30
CA GLY A 168 -2.91 6.26 5.16
C GLY A 168 -3.18 5.92 3.70
N TYR A 169 -2.20 5.33 3.02
CA TYR A 169 -2.31 4.94 1.62
C TYR A 169 -2.91 3.54 1.48
N VAL A 170 -3.66 3.35 0.40
CA VAL A 170 -4.31 2.10 0.00
C VAL A 170 -3.99 1.83 -1.46
N ALA A 171 -3.89 0.56 -1.84
CA ALA A 171 -3.80 0.11 -3.22
C ALA A 171 -5.04 -0.70 -3.58
N LEU A 172 -5.72 -0.34 -4.67
CA LEU A 172 -6.70 -1.25 -5.28
C LEU A 172 -5.96 -2.12 -6.29
N LEU A 173 -5.96 -3.44 -6.05
CA LEU A 173 -5.19 -4.45 -6.77
C LEU A 173 -6.11 -5.50 -7.43
N PRO A 174 -5.66 -6.12 -8.54
CA PRO A 174 -6.38 -7.22 -9.17
C PRO A 174 -6.24 -8.51 -8.34
N GLY A 175 -7.37 -9.12 -7.99
CA GLY A 175 -7.41 -10.45 -7.38
C GLY A 175 -7.87 -11.55 -8.35
N ASP A 176 -8.33 -11.19 -9.55
CA ASP A 176 -8.82 -12.13 -10.55
C ASP A 176 -8.55 -11.64 -11.98
N ARG A 177 -9.00 -12.42 -12.97
CA ARG A 177 -8.83 -12.15 -14.40
C ARG A 177 -9.61 -10.88 -14.84
N PRO A 178 -9.17 -10.21 -15.92
CA PRO A 178 -9.79 -8.96 -16.38
C PRO A 178 -11.30 -9.05 -16.62
N ASP A 179 -11.79 -10.17 -17.16
CA ASP A 179 -13.22 -10.41 -17.44
C ASP A 179 -14.06 -10.50 -16.17
N VAL A 180 -13.50 -11.02 -15.07
CA VAL A 180 -14.14 -11.12 -13.76
C VAL A 180 -14.12 -9.74 -13.07
N ILE A 181 -12.99 -9.03 -13.13
CA ILE A 181 -12.87 -7.66 -12.61
C ILE A 181 -13.85 -6.71 -13.30
N ALA A 182 -14.02 -6.85 -14.62
CA ALA A 182 -14.98 -6.05 -15.39
C ALA A 182 -16.45 -6.28 -14.97
N GLN A 183 -16.74 -7.34 -14.23
CA GLN A 183 -18.05 -7.63 -13.64
C GLN A 183 -18.18 -7.10 -12.20
N GLY A 184 -17.14 -6.49 -11.64
CA GLY A 184 -17.14 -5.98 -10.26
C GLY A 184 -16.83 -7.06 -9.22
N GLN A 185 -16.09 -8.11 -9.60
CA GLN A 185 -15.68 -9.21 -8.73
C GLN A 185 -14.16 -9.36 -8.68
N GLY A 186 -13.63 -9.93 -7.60
CA GLY A 186 -12.18 -10.17 -7.46
C GLY A 186 -11.34 -8.90 -7.27
N LEU A 187 -11.95 -7.82 -6.78
CA LEU A 187 -11.25 -6.58 -6.42
C LEU A 187 -10.65 -6.72 -5.01
N VAL A 188 -9.39 -6.30 -4.83
CA VAL A 188 -8.70 -6.35 -3.54
C VAL A 188 -8.24 -4.94 -3.14
N LEU A 189 -8.77 -4.39 -2.05
CA LEU A 189 -8.19 -3.21 -1.41
C LEU A 189 -7.07 -3.67 -0.48
N ALA A 190 -5.88 -3.12 -0.62
CA ALA A 190 -4.68 -3.56 0.08
C ALA A 190 -3.99 -2.40 0.80
N TRP A 191 -3.63 -2.60 2.07
CA TRP A 191 -2.94 -1.63 2.90
C TRP A 191 -1.58 -2.16 3.32
N PRO A 192 -0.50 -1.41 3.08
CA PRO A 192 0.77 -1.64 3.77
C PRO A 192 0.56 -1.61 5.28
N SER A 193 0.80 -2.75 5.94
CA SER A 193 0.66 -2.94 7.37
C SER A 193 1.67 -2.07 8.12
N VAL A 194 1.21 -1.44 9.20
CA VAL A 194 2.07 -0.72 10.14
C VAL A 194 2.11 -1.53 11.43
N PRO A 195 3.30 -1.92 11.94
CA PRO A 195 3.41 -2.59 13.23
C PRO A 195 2.66 -1.81 14.32
N PRO A 196 1.85 -2.46 15.18
CA PRO A 196 1.04 -1.78 16.19
C PRO A 196 1.83 -0.83 17.09
N GLU A 197 3.10 -1.16 17.36
CA GLU A 197 4.01 -0.36 18.19
C GLU A 197 4.36 0.99 17.55
N LEU A 198 4.20 1.11 16.23
CA LEU A 198 4.43 2.33 15.46
C LEU A 198 3.14 3.13 15.22
N GLN A 199 1.97 2.60 15.59
CA GLN A 199 0.67 3.27 15.44
C GLN A 199 0.38 4.28 16.56
N MET A 200 1.35 5.16 16.87
CA MET A 200 1.19 6.15 17.93
C MET A 200 0.31 7.31 17.46
N GLY A 201 -0.99 7.25 17.81
CA GLY A 201 -1.97 8.31 17.54
C GLY A 201 -2.60 8.28 16.14
N ASN A 202 -1.98 7.61 15.18
CA ASN A 202 -2.53 7.32 13.84
C ASN A 202 -1.91 6.04 13.26
N ALA A 203 -2.53 5.52 12.20
CA ALA A 203 -2.02 4.39 11.42
C ALA A 203 -1.54 4.84 10.02
N SER A 204 -0.79 5.94 9.97
CA SER A 204 -0.16 6.38 8.70
C SER A 204 0.92 5.40 8.27
N ASN A 205 0.96 5.07 6.98
CA ASN A 205 1.84 4.04 6.42
C ASN A 205 2.80 4.59 5.36
N GLY A 206 2.98 5.91 5.30
CA GLY A 206 3.85 6.61 4.35
C GLY A 206 5.28 6.02 4.26
N PRO A 207 5.98 5.76 5.38
CA PRO A 207 7.31 5.15 5.31
C PRO A 207 7.31 3.72 4.71
N MET A 208 6.26 2.92 4.97
CA MET A 208 6.15 1.57 4.38
C MET A 208 5.88 1.66 2.88
N VAL A 209 5.03 2.59 2.46
CA VAL A 209 4.76 2.87 1.03
C VAL A 209 6.01 3.33 0.31
N ALA A 210 6.78 4.25 0.89
CA ALA A 210 8.04 4.72 0.31
C ALA A 210 9.04 3.58 0.11
N ARG A 211 9.17 2.67 1.10
CA ARG A 211 10.00 1.47 0.99
C ARG A 211 9.50 0.52 -0.09
N MET A 212 8.21 0.17 -0.10
CA MET A 212 7.64 -0.73 -1.11
C MET A 212 7.81 -0.18 -2.54
N LEU A 213 7.58 1.12 -2.73
CA LEU A 213 7.78 1.76 -4.04
C LEU A 213 9.26 1.77 -4.43
N HIS A 214 10.15 2.10 -3.49
CA HIS A 214 11.60 2.04 -3.71
C HIS A 214 12.04 0.64 -4.17
N ASP A 215 11.60 -0.41 -3.48
CA ASP A 215 12.01 -1.79 -3.78
C ASP A 215 11.53 -2.22 -5.18
N VAL A 216 10.26 -1.93 -5.52
CA VAL A 216 9.70 -2.22 -6.85
C VAL A 216 10.39 -1.41 -7.95
N LEU A 217 10.66 -0.12 -7.73
CA LEU A 217 11.31 0.76 -8.70
C LEU A 217 12.78 0.39 -8.91
N THR A 218 13.48 -0.02 -7.85
CA THR A 218 14.87 -0.49 -7.91
C THR A 218 14.94 -1.74 -8.78
N GLN A 219 14.08 -2.73 -8.53
CA GLN A 219 14.04 -3.93 -9.34
C GLN A 219 13.72 -3.61 -10.81
N LEU A 220 12.77 -2.72 -11.06
CA LEU A 220 12.43 -2.30 -12.42
C LEU A 220 13.61 -1.61 -13.14
N GLN A 221 14.37 -0.78 -12.43
CA GLN A 221 15.57 -0.12 -12.94
C GLN A 221 16.66 -1.16 -13.26
N GLU A 222 16.91 -2.10 -12.35
CA GLU A 222 17.92 -3.16 -12.53
C GLU A 222 17.60 -4.01 -13.76
N ASP A 223 16.35 -4.46 -13.90
CA ASP A 223 15.89 -5.25 -15.04
C ASP A 223 15.98 -4.44 -16.35
N ALA A 224 15.61 -3.16 -16.32
CA ALA A 224 15.75 -2.27 -17.48
C ALA A 224 17.21 -2.11 -17.91
N GLY A 225 18.14 -2.03 -16.96
CA GLY A 225 19.57 -1.98 -17.22
C GLY A 225 20.14 -3.29 -17.77
N ALA A 226 19.74 -4.42 -17.19
CA ALA A 226 20.25 -5.75 -17.56
C ALA A 226 19.69 -6.25 -18.91
N ASN A 227 18.41 -5.99 -19.18
CA ASN A 227 17.65 -6.64 -20.26
C ASN A 227 17.35 -5.71 -21.45
N ARG A 228 18.14 -4.63 -21.62
CA ARG A 228 17.95 -3.60 -22.68
C ARG A 228 16.53 -3.02 -22.69
N GLY A 229 15.99 -2.78 -21.49
CA GLY A 229 14.69 -2.16 -21.31
C GLY A 229 14.67 -0.67 -21.68
N PRO A 230 13.52 0.00 -21.47
CA PRO A 230 13.37 1.42 -21.73
C PRO A 230 14.45 2.25 -21.00
N GLU A 231 15.14 3.11 -21.75
CA GLU A 231 16.23 3.95 -21.21
C GLU A 231 15.76 4.86 -20.07
N ALA A 232 14.50 5.30 -20.12
CA ALA A 232 13.86 6.09 -19.07
C ALA A 232 13.78 5.35 -17.72
N LEU A 233 13.60 4.03 -17.73
CA LEU A 233 13.58 3.20 -16.53
C LEU A 233 15.02 2.91 -16.05
N ALA A 234 15.90 2.52 -16.97
CA ALA A 234 17.28 2.17 -16.65
C ALA A 234 18.06 3.35 -16.03
N ARG A 235 17.75 4.59 -16.42
CA ARG A 235 18.44 5.79 -15.94
C ARG A 235 17.66 6.60 -14.89
N MET A 236 16.59 6.03 -14.33
CA MET A 236 15.79 6.72 -13.31
C MET A 236 16.63 7.01 -12.06
N GLU A 237 16.72 8.27 -11.63
CA GLU A 237 17.42 8.58 -10.38
C GLU A 237 16.53 8.24 -9.19
N LEU A 238 16.87 7.17 -8.46
CA LEU A 238 16.11 6.74 -7.29
C LEU A 238 16.69 7.35 -6.00
N PRO A 239 15.89 8.10 -5.23
CA PRO A 239 16.22 8.47 -3.86
C PRO A 239 16.09 7.24 -2.94
N VAL A 240 16.48 7.36 -1.68
CA VAL A 240 16.26 6.31 -0.67
C VAL A 240 15.10 6.66 0.25
N PRO A 241 14.33 5.67 0.76
CA PRO A 241 13.21 5.91 1.67
C PRO A 241 13.66 6.32 3.08
N SER A 242 14.87 5.90 3.50
CA SER A 242 15.53 6.37 4.72
C SER A 242 17.02 6.47 4.48
N ARG A 243 17.54 7.70 4.51
CA ARG A 243 18.97 7.93 4.33
C ARG A 243 19.77 7.42 5.52
N ALA A 244 19.22 7.51 6.73
CA ALA A 244 19.84 6.96 7.93
C ALA A 244 20.04 5.44 7.81
N MET A 245 19.05 4.70 7.32
CA MET A 245 19.18 3.26 7.09
C MET A 245 20.19 2.94 5.98
N ALA A 246 20.17 3.69 4.87
CA ALA A 246 21.14 3.52 3.79
C ALA A 246 22.58 3.76 4.27
N ILE A 247 22.81 4.76 5.12
CA ILE A 247 24.09 5.02 5.77
C ILE A 247 24.48 3.84 6.67
N ALA A 248 23.58 3.40 7.56
CA ALA A 248 23.87 2.29 8.48
C ALA A 248 24.23 1.00 7.73
N GLU A 249 23.55 0.70 6.62
CA GLU A 249 23.88 -0.45 5.79
C GLU A 249 25.26 -0.32 5.12
N LEU A 250 25.62 0.87 4.63
CA LEU A 250 26.95 1.13 4.09
C LEU A 250 28.04 1.01 5.18
N GLU A 251 27.79 1.51 6.39
CA GLU A 251 28.70 1.38 7.52
C GLU A 251 28.90 -0.09 7.93
N LEU A 252 27.83 -0.89 7.98
CA LEU A 252 27.90 -2.34 8.19
C LEU A 252 28.72 -3.05 7.10
N ARG A 253 28.69 -2.54 5.86
CA ARG A 253 29.50 -3.03 4.72
C ARG A 253 30.95 -2.54 4.75
N GLY A 254 31.35 -1.76 5.76
CA GLY A 254 32.72 -1.28 5.96
C GLY A 254 33.04 0.08 5.34
N TYR A 255 32.03 0.86 4.94
CA TYR A 255 32.22 2.22 4.44
C TYR A 255 32.27 3.25 5.57
N GLU A 256 32.95 4.36 5.33
CA GLU A 256 32.89 5.58 6.13
C GLU A 256 32.17 6.66 5.35
N VAL A 257 31.15 7.29 5.94
CA VAL A 257 30.35 8.33 5.27
C VAL A 257 30.92 9.71 5.53
N LYS A 258 31.16 10.47 4.46
CA LYS A 258 31.59 11.88 4.48
C LYS A 258 30.64 12.70 3.62
N GLY A 259 29.68 13.37 4.26
CA GLY A 259 28.62 14.12 3.58
C GLY A 259 27.74 13.19 2.75
N ASP A 260 27.76 13.36 1.43
CA ASP A 260 26.96 12.56 0.47
C ASP A 260 27.71 11.39 -0.16
N VAL A 261 28.91 11.07 0.33
CA VAL A 261 29.75 10.02 -0.24
C VAL A 261 30.21 9.05 0.85
N ALA A 262 29.95 7.76 0.64
CA ALA A 262 30.50 6.66 1.40
C ALA A 262 31.80 6.19 0.76
N ILE A 263 32.88 6.09 1.53
CA ILE A 263 34.22 5.69 1.07
C ILE A 263 34.59 4.39 1.76
N LEU A 264 34.99 3.37 0.99
CA LEU A 264 35.36 2.08 1.57
C LEU A 264 36.60 2.26 2.46
N ARG A 265 36.54 1.82 3.72
CA ARG A 265 37.71 1.83 4.60
C ARG A 265 38.73 0.83 4.06
N ARG A 266 39.79 1.33 3.41
CA ARG A 266 40.96 0.51 3.06
C ARG A 266 41.65 0.12 4.38
N GLN A 267 41.42 -1.09 4.87
CA GLN A 267 42.29 -1.65 5.90
C GLN A 267 43.69 -1.82 5.29
N HIS A 268 44.70 -1.19 5.89
CA HIS A 268 46.10 -1.29 5.49
C HIS A 268 46.67 -2.71 5.73
N PRO A 269 47.78 -3.07 5.05
CA PRO A 269 48.00 -4.40 4.50
C PRO A 269 48.58 -5.38 5.52
N GLY A 270 47.92 -6.52 5.68
CA GLY A 270 48.45 -7.64 6.45
C GLY A 270 47.48 -8.81 6.42
N LEU A 271 47.81 -9.80 5.58
CA LEU A 271 47.14 -11.09 5.40
C LEU A 271 45.75 -11.08 4.72
N LEU A 272 45.68 -11.85 3.62
CA LEU A 272 44.48 -12.33 2.89
C LEU A 272 44.07 -11.58 1.61
N THR A 273 45.05 -11.39 0.73
CA THR A 273 44.88 -11.27 -0.72
C THR A 273 44.34 -12.56 -1.34
N ARG A 274 43.02 -12.84 -1.25
CA ARG A 274 42.33 -13.77 -2.19
C ARG A 274 40.79 -13.77 -2.25
N MET A 275 40.06 -12.82 -1.67
CA MET A 275 38.57 -12.78 -1.80
C MET A 275 37.95 -11.41 -2.09
N ALA A 276 38.71 -10.39 -2.51
CA ALA A 276 38.21 -9.02 -2.67
C ALA A 276 38.27 -8.47 -4.11
N GLU A 277 37.98 -9.31 -5.10
CA GLU A 277 37.79 -8.90 -6.52
C GLU A 277 36.30 -9.03 -6.91
N TRP A 278 35.42 -8.39 -6.16
CA TRP A 278 34.03 -8.17 -6.59
C TRP A 278 33.70 -6.68 -6.45
N LEU A 279 33.95 -5.94 -7.55
CA LEU A 279 33.31 -4.68 -7.96
C LEU A 279 32.71 -3.80 -6.86
N ARG A 280 33.48 -3.36 -5.86
CA ARG A 280 33.05 -2.30 -4.95
C ARG A 280 33.69 -0.99 -5.40
N ALA A 281 32.86 -0.08 -5.93
CA ALA A 281 33.28 1.28 -6.16
C ALA A 281 33.85 1.85 -4.86
N GLU A 282 35.09 2.31 -4.87
CA GLU A 282 35.77 2.83 -3.67
C GLU A 282 35.02 4.02 -3.03
N LYS A 283 34.15 4.66 -3.83
CA LYS A 283 33.26 5.73 -3.43
C LYS A 283 31.86 5.44 -3.95
N VAL A 284 30.87 5.56 -3.07
CA VAL A 284 29.44 5.42 -3.39
C VAL A 284 28.75 6.72 -3.00
N LYS A 285 28.04 7.36 -3.94
CA LYS A 285 27.20 8.51 -3.62
C LYS A 285 25.93 8.01 -2.92
N ILE A 286 25.59 8.60 -1.79
CA ILE A 286 24.38 8.26 -1.03
C ILE A 286 23.23 9.10 -1.60
N PRO A 287 22.16 8.48 -2.15
CA PRO A 287 21.03 9.23 -2.68
C PRO A 287 20.33 10.07 -1.59
N PRO A 288 19.62 11.15 -1.97
CA PRO A 288 18.83 11.92 -1.03
C PRO A 288 17.68 11.08 -0.45
N GLU A 289 17.18 11.46 0.72
CA GLU A 289 15.97 10.87 1.28
C GLU A 289 14.72 11.43 0.58
N ALA A 290 13.72 10.57 0.33
CA ALA A 290 12.45 10.98 -0.24
C ALA A 290 11.26 10.34 0.49
N SER A 291 10.16 11.08 0.56
CA SER A 291 8.90 10.62 1.15
C SER A 291 8.01 9.89 0.13
N ALA A 292 6.96 9.21 0.60
CA ALA A 292 6.02 8.51 -0.28
C ALA A 292 5.45 9.37 -1.43
N PRO A 293 5.05 10.65 -1.24
CA PRO A 293 4.65 11.52 -2.35
C PRO A 293 5.66 11.59 -3.50
N ALA A 294 6.96 11.71 -3.20
CA ALA A 294 7.99 11.77 -4.24
C ALA A 294 8.15 10.42 -4.96
N PHE A 295 8.11 9.30 -4.23
CA PHE A 295 8.13 7.97 -4.83
C PHE A 295 6.88 7.69 -5.69
N LEU A 296 5.72 8.24 -5.33
CA LEU A 296 4.51 8.13 -6.14
C LEU A 296 4.64 8.89 -7.48
N GLU A 297 5.37 10.01 -7.52
CA GLU A 297 5.70 10.67 -8.79
C GLU A 297 6.66 9.83 -9.65
N LEU A 298 7.66 9.20 -9.03
CA LEU A 298 8.56 8.28 -9.73
C LEU A 298 7.80 7.05 -10.26
N ALA A 299 6.85 6.52 -9.48
CA ALA A 299 5.96 5.45 -9.90
C ALA A 299 5.13 5.84 -11.13
N ARG A 300 4.57 7.07 -11.19
CA ARG A 300 3.89 7.59 -12.39
C ARG A 300 4.79 7.62 -13.61
N GLN A 301 6.03 8.10 -13.44
CA GLN A 301 7.00 8.15 -14.53
C GLN A 301 7.37 6.73 -15.01
N ALA A 302 7.57 5.80 -14.08
CA ALA A 302 7.87 4.42 -14.38
C ALA A 302 6.72 3.74 -15.15
N LEU A 303 5.48 3.91 -14.69
CA LEU A 303 4.29 3.37 -15.37
C LEU A 303 4.13 3.91 -16.79
N ALA A 304 4.45 5.18 -17.03
CA ALA A 304 4.41 5.78 -18.37
C ALA A 304 5.47 5.19 -19.32
N ALA A 305 6.59 4.72 -18.78
CA ALA A 305 7.67 4.08 -19.53
C ALA A 305 7.56 2.54 -19.60
N LEU A 306 6.65 1.93 -18.82
CA LEU A 306 6.52 0.49 -18.71
C LEU A 306 5.91 -0.12 -20.00
N PRO A 307 6.60 -1.06 -20.68
CA PRO A 307 6.10 -1.66 -21.91
C PRO A 307 4.78 -2.41 -21.70
N GLY A 308 3.80 -2.20 -22.59
CA GLY A 308 2.50 -2.88 -22.52
C GLY A 308 1.55 -2.36 -21.45
N TRP A 309 1.90 -1.29 -20.73
CA TRP A 309 1.05 -0.66 -19.73
C TRP A 309 0.06 0.35 -20.36
N PRO A 310 -1.18 0.50 -19.84
CA PRO A 310 -1.82 -0.33 -18.81
C PRO A 310 -2.25 -1.70 -19.34
N THR A 311 -2.23 -2.70 -18.46
CA THR A 311 -2.74 -4.06 -18.76
C THR A 311 -4.28 -4.05 -18.87
N GLU A 312 -4.87 -5.12 -19.40
CA GLU A 312 -6.33 -5.27 -19.42
C GLU A 312 -6.93 -5.34 -18.01
N ALA A 313 -6.25 -6.03 -17.08
CA ALA A 313 -6.64 -6.12 -15.69
C ALA A 313 -6.69 -4.73 -15.05
N GLU A 314 -5.66 -3.91 -15.26
CA GLU A 314 -5.62 -2.54 -14.77
C GLU A 314 -6.75 -1.68 -15.37
N ARG A 315 -6.97 -1.73 -16.70
CA ARG A 315 -8.06 -0.97 -17.32
C ARG A 315 -9.42 -1.37 -16.75
N ALA A 316 -9.66 -2.67 -16.59
CA ALA A 316 -10.89 -3.19 -15.98
C ALA A 316 -11.02 -2.68 -14.54
N LEU A 317 -9.96 -2.74 -13.75
CA LEU A 317 -9.94 -2.31 -12.36
C LEU A 317 -10.21 -0.81 -12.20
N ARG A 318 -9.56 0.04 -13.00
CA ARG A 318 -9.78 1.49 -12.96
C ARG A 318 -11.16 1.90 -13.45
N SER A 319 -11.77 1.13 -14.36
CA SER A 319 -13.17 1.36 -14.76
C SER A 319 -14.18 1.19 -13.61
N ARG A 320 -13.79 0.50 -12.52
CA ARG A 320 -14.64 0.28 -11.34
C ARG A 320 -14.58 1.40 -10.32
N VAL A 321 -13.62 2.31 -10.40
CA VAL A 321 -13.46 3.39 -9.42
C VAL A 321 -13.97 4.70 -9.99
N ARG A 322 -14.84 5.38 -9.24
CA ARG A 322 -15.27 6.74 -9.54
C ARG A 322 -14.94 7.64 -8.37
N ALA A 323 -14.48 8.85 -8.67
CA ALA A 323 -14.28 9.87 -7.64
C ALA A 323 -15.59 10.13 -6.88
N GLY A 324 -15.47 10.45 -5.59
CA GLY A 324 -16.60 10.99 -4.84
C GLY A 324 -17.07 12.32 -5.43
N GLY A 325 -18.38 12.55 -5.44
CA GLY A 325 -18.97 13.85 -5.81
C GLY A 325 -18.74 14.93 -4.74
N GLY A 326 -18.94 16.20 -5.10
CA GLY A 326 -18.77 17.36 -4.22
C GLY A 326 -19.64 17.37 -2.94
N THR A 327 -19.22 18.21 -1.99
CA THR A 327 -19.69 18.47 -0.61
C THR A 327 -20.14 17.25 0.22
N PRO A 328 -19.43 16.92 1.33
CA PRO A 328 -19.80 15.80 2.19
C PRO A 328 -21.21 15.97 2.76
N VAL A 329 -22.03 14.92 2.64
CA VAL A 329 -23.34 14.87 3.30
C VAL A 329 -23.06 14.64 4.78
N VAL A 330 -23.17 15.70 5.58
CA VAL A 330 -23.16 15.57 7.04
C VAL A 330 -24.41 14.78 7.43
N SER A 331 -24.25 13.50 7.69
CA SER A 331 -25.31 12.65 8.21
C SER A 331 -25.75 13.19 9.58
N ALA A 332 -26.88 13.88 9.61
CA ALA A 332 -27.44 14.42 10.85
C ALA A 332 -27.70 13.27 11.85
N PRO A 333 -27.41 13.47 13.15
CA PRO A 333 -27.70 12.45 14.15
C PRO A 333 -29.20 12.16 14.16
N ARG A 334 -29.56 10.87 14.04
CA ARG A 334 -30.93 10.41 14.29
C ARG A 334 -31.28 10.75 15.74
N VAL A 335 -32.12 11.76 15.92
CA VAL A 335 -32.78 12.05 17.18
C VAL A 335 -33.70 10.86 17.48
N THR A 336 -33.29 10.00 18.40
CA THR A 336 -34.20 9.04 19.03
C THR A 336 -35.10 9.81 19.98
N SER A 337 -36.37 9.97 19.61
CA SER A 337 -37.39 10.47 20.53
C SER A 337 -37.51 9.51 21.73
N PRO A 338 -37.54 10.02 22.97
CA PRO A 338 -37.82 9.18 24.13
C PRO A 338 -39.29 8.73 24.11
N ALA A 339 -39.51 7.45 24.39
CA ALA A 339 -40.81 6.90 24.79
C ALA A 339 -40.92 6.91 26.32
#